data_AF-A0A0S8BWS7-F1
#
_entry.id   AF-A0A0S8BWS7-F1
#
_cell.length_a   1.000
_cell.length_b   1.000
_cell.length_c   1.000
_cell.angle_alpha   90.00
_cell.angle_beta   90.00
_cell.angle_gamma   90.00
#
_symmetry.space_group_name_H-M   'P 1'
#
loop_
_entity.id
_entity.type
_entity.pdbx_description
1 polymer ?
#
loop_
_entity_poly.entity_id
_entity_poly.type
_entity_poly.pdbx_seq_one_letter_code
_entity_poly.pdbx_strand_id
1 'polypeptide(L)'
;MASGDRMTLPCFDQDELAIVRDLEVALSRHPYMRADLGACEAASKELEAVVSTRLAWLHTHGVPAEHDKAASLLGKLRGRERQLALAIAGREGLEEVALRYETLLLLHPEPGTGHEAGTVSTKLAEAIERWERLRGRRPVRAILVQKCRQSRDFFRHGAMLPFYWTRRRRIRARLPRTVLARPAVRRTFFAIEQIGPLVDNFAFEGAGGIPHSTSVALADVAFLYMQLADELLDELAAATGGHDAAGRLVRSLYHEGADDRPLRELSLGHIRAIGVDPDRRATKFDMTLSELFHVLDELGRAIDSLLADAEPAVVSAAHLFLHHCFQTYLDEVALCRAACGRRADRMRLQDAAWHFYRKNNLVMMLWLDLRARLLGLDPARHADAIRRWGYLLASFQIFDDLKDIAMDLGKQPSYALQIAANDFPPEFAWIEARFGPLRAPISRDEVPEVSFRARRTVQQCMRWSRLIALAHFDNVLLYAWDQRWRKSWTERRNSFNPGDDARSDAGQHAVDRLVRALQFMRNEDASFVLDDEQLAFALDAAAYEGSWQIHLALFPNVRAMYRFATLRMSMTAEEKARAARRLLRRFPRARASALLGLGHGDVDHQVAGDGLEAFSQVIEA
;
A
#
# COMPACT_ATOMS: atom_id res chain seq x y z
N MET A 1 -21.22 35.25 27.66
CA MET A 1 -20.05 34.91 28.50
C MET A 1 -20.05 33.41 28.70
N ALA A 2 -19.38 32.68 27.80
CA ALA A 2 -19.13 31.25 27.95
C ALA A 2 -17.75 31.10 28.61
N SER A 3 -17.67 30.29 29.66
CA SER A 3 -16.42 29.97 30.35
C SER A 3 -15.41 29.42 29.35
N GLY A 4 -14.35 30.20 29.08
CA GLY A 4 -13.20 29.73 28.34
C GLY A 4 -12.52 28.63 29.14
N ASP A 5 -12.85 27.39 28.80
CA ASP A 5 -12.16 26.23 29.31
C ASP A 5 -10.72 26.34 28.81
N ARG A 6 -9.82 26.77 29.69
CA ARG A 6 -8.38 26.80 29.41
C ARG A 6 -8.00 25.34 29.16
N MET A 7 -7.82 24.99 27.89
CA MET A 7 -7.22 23.74 27.45
C MET A 7 -5.82 23.61 28.09
N THR A 8 -5.74 23.06 29.31
CA THR A 8 -4.48 22.88 30.03
C THR A 8 -3.65 21.81 29.35
N LEU A 9 -2.37 22.11 29.13
CA LEU A 9 -1.37 21.14 28.67
C LEU A 9 -1.36 19.93 29.62
N PRO A 10 -1.20 18.70 29.10
CA PRO A 10 -0.99 17.53 29.95
C PRO A 10 0.24 17.77 30.83
N CYS A 11 0.14 17.46 32.13
CA CYS A 11 1.30 17.49 33.00
C CYS A 11 2.15 16.25 32.70
N PHE A 12 3.29 16.46 32.04
CA PHE A 12 4.31 15.44 31.82
C PHE A 12 5.29 15.41 32.98
N ASP A 13 5.66 14.23 33.46
CA ASP A 13 6.77 14.08 34.39
C ASP A 13 8.13 14.22 33.68
N GLN A 14 9.23 14.20 34.44
CA GLN A 14 10.58 14.41 33.87
C GLN A 14 10.99 13.32 32.86
N ASP A 15 10.54 12.08 33.06
CA ASP A 15 10.90 10.96 32.18
C ASP A 15 10.09 11.00 30.90
N GLU A 16 8.79 11.30 30.99
CA GLU A 16 7.93 11.56 29.84
C GLU A 16 8.46 12.74 29.01
N LEU A 17 8.94 13.80 29.66
CA LEU A 17 9.58 14.93 28.97
C LEU A 17 10.89 14.54 28.29
N ALA A 18 11.68 13.64 28.87
CA ALA A 18 12.89 13.11 28.23
C ALA A 18 12.52 12.35 26.95
N ILE A 19 11.52 11.46 27.02
CA ILE A 19 11.02 10.73 25.86
C ILE A 19 10.54 11.69 24.76
N VAL A 20 9.73 12.70 25.11
CA VAL A 20 9.23 13.68 24.12
C VAL A 20 10.39 14.42 23.44
N ARG A 21 11.42 14.83 24.20
CA ARG A 21 12.61 15.49 23.63
C ARG A 21 13.36 14.57 22.67
N ASP A 22 13.53 13.30 23.01
CA ASP A 22 14.21 12.33 22.14
C ASP A 22 13.44 12.12 20.83
N LEU A 23 12.11 12.03 20.91
CA LEU A 23 11.23 11.95 19.72
C LEU A 23 11.28 13.24 18.89
N GLU A 24 11.32 14.41 19.52
CA GLU A 24 11.45 15.69 18.80
C GLU A 24 12.79 15.78 18.05
N VAL A 25 13.88 15.31 18.66
CA VAL A 25 15.19 15.19 18.01
C VAL A 25 15.10 14.24 16.81
N ALA A 26 14.49 13.07 16.97
CA ALA A 26 14.29 12.13 15.86
C ALA A 26 13.46 12.75 14.72
N LEU A 27 12.35 13.42 15.03
CA LEU A 27 11.47 14.09 14.08
C LEU A 27 12.12 15.33 13.43
N SER A 28 13.13 15.94 14.06
CA SER A 28 13.93 17.01 13.45
C SER A 28 14.91 16.47 12.40
N ARG A 29 15.48 15.27 12.65
CA ARG A 29 16.38 14.58 11.73
C ARG A 29 15.63 13.94 10.56
N HIS A 30 14.39 13.49 10.81
CA HIS A 30 13.53 12.78 9.84
C HIS A 30 12.16 13.49 9.70
N PRO A 31 12.12 14.70 9.13
CA PRO A 31 10.90 15.53 9.09
C PRO A 31 9.74 14.91 8.30
N TYR A 32 10.01 14.00 7.38
CA TYR A 32 8.99 13.26 6.63
C TYR A 32 8.18 12.26 7.49
N MET A 33 8.65 11.94 8.70
CA MET A 33 7.91 11.13 9.68
C MET A 33 6.86 11.93 10.47
N ARG A 34 6.88 13.26 10.39
CA ARG A 34 5.83 14.10 10.99
C ARG A 34 4.49 13.82 10.29
N ALA A 35 3.39 14.08 10.96
CA ALA A 35 2.09 14.18 10.29
C ALA A 35 2.04 15.46 9.43
N ASP A 36 1.19 15.49 8.40
CA ASP A 36 0.90 16.71 7.62
C ASP A 36 -0.61 16.88 7.58
N LEU A 37 -1.09 17.68 8.53
CA LEU A 37 -2.48 18.04 8.63
C LEU A 37 -2.79 19.33 7.84
N GLY A 38 -1.79 19.95 7.21
CA GLY A 38 -1.94 21.27 6.61
C GLY A 38 -2.22 22.36 7.65
N ALA A 39 -1.68 22.21 8.86
CA ALA A 39 -2.03 23.03 10.01
C ALA A 39 -1.56 24.49 9.89
N CYS A 40 -2.50 25.44 9.96
CA CYS A 40 -2.22 26.88 9.88
C CYS A 40 -2.43 27.63 11.21
N GLU A 41 -3.42 27.21 12.02
CA GLU A 41 -3.80 27.81 13.30
C GLU A 41 -3.07 27.17 14.49
N ALA A 42 -3.08 27.83 15.65
CA ALA A 42 -2.42 27.33 16.86
C ALA A 42 -2.93 25.93 17.27
N ALA A 43 -4.24 25.73 17.34
CA ALA A 43 -4.84 24.44 17.73
C ALA A 43 -4.52 23.32 16.72
N SER A 44 -4.53 23.61 15.42
CA SER A 44 -4.20 22.60 14.40
C SER A 44 -2.71 22.29 14.37
N LYS A 45 -1.83 23.28 14.62
CA LYS A 45 -0.38 23.05 14.75
C LYS A 45 -0.06 22.23 15.98
N GLU A 46 -0.76 22.48 17.08
CA GLU A 46 -0.63 21.67 18.28
C GLU A 46 -1.10 20.23 18.03
N LEU A 47 -2.25 20.03 17.36
CA LEU A 47 -2.72 18.69 17.00
C LEU A 47 -1.68 17.96 16.14
N GLU A 48 -1.12 18.63 15.13
CA GLU A 48 -0.09 18.07 14.27
C GLU A 48 1.17 17.67 15.05
N ALA A 49 1.61 18.49 16.01
CA ALA A 49 2.77 18.20 16.85
C ALA A 49 2.51 16.99 17.78
N VAL A 50 1.36 16.97 18.46
CA VAL A 50 1.00 15.88 19.39
C VAL A 50 0.87 14.57 18.63
N VAL A 51 0.14 14.55 17.50
CA VAL A 51 -0.03 13.32 16.72
C VAL A 51 1.27 12.86 16.06
N SER A 52 2.13 13.79 15.62
CA SER A 52 3.47 13.44 15.13
C SER A 52 4.31 12.77 16.21
N THR A 53 4.24 13.26 17.44
CA THR A 53 4.97 12.68 18.58
C THR A 53 4.46 11.28 18.91
N ARG A 54 3.13 11.09 18.95
CA ARG A 54 2.52 9.78 19.17
C ARG A 54 2.91 8.79 18.07
N LEU A 55 2.79 9.18 16.81
CA LEU A 55 3.16 8.32 15.68
C LEU A 55 4.66 8.02 15.65
N ALA A 56 5.51 9.00 15.95
CA ALA A 56 6.95 8.79 16.06
C ALA A 56 7.25 7.68 17.06
N TRP A 57 6.65 7.72 18.26
CA TRP A 57 6.79 6.65 19.24
C TRP A 57 6.37 5.30 18.68
N LEU A 58 5.12 5.19 18.17
CA LEU A 58 4.57 3.92 17.68
C LEU A 58 5.41 3.31 16.55
N HIS A 59 6.08 4.14 15.75
CA HIS A 59 6.86 3.70 14.60
C HIS A 59 8.38 3.62 14.84
N THR A 60 8.85 4.00 16.03
CA THR A 60 10.26 3.82 16.44
C THR A 60 10.38 2.75 17.52
N HIS A 61 9.53 2.78 18.54
CA HIS A 61 9.61 1.93 19.72
C HIS A 61 8.52 0.83 19.78
N GLY A 62 7.45 0.95 18.99
CA GLY A 62 6.35 -0.01 18.98
C GLY A 62 5.33 0.19 20.12
N VAL A 63 4.60 -0.88 20.47
CA VAL A 63 3.60 -0.84 21.55
C VAL A 63 4.29 -1.05 22.89
N PRO A 64 4.20 -0.10 23.84
CA PRO A 64 4.77 -0.27 25.16
C PRO A 64 4.01 -1.33 25.96
N ALA A 65 4.70 -1.98 26.91
CA ALA A 65 4.05 -2.89 27.84
C ALA A 65 3.04 -2.14 28.74
N GLU A 66 1.98 -2.81 29.20
CA GLU A 66 0.85 -2.20 29.94
C GLU A 66 1.25 -1.41 31.21
N HIS A 67 2.47 -1.59 31.73
CA HIS A 67 2.99 -0.95 32.94
C HIS A 67 4.21 -0.05 32.68
N ASP A 68 4.50 0.26 31.42
CA ASP A 68 5.59 1.12 31.01
C ASP A 68 5.18 2.61 31.13
N LYS A 69 6.10 3.49 31.52
CA LYS A 69 5.87 4.95 31.54
C LYS A 69 5.49 5.47 30.15
N ALA A 70 5.98 4.81 29.10
CA ALA A 70 5.56 5.07 27.74
C ALA A 70 4.04 4.89 27.51
N ALA A 71 3.40 3.93 28.19
CA ALA A 71 1.96 3.73 28.09
C ALA A 71 1.18 4.91 28.72
N SER A 72 1.69 5.48 29.83
CA SER A 72 1.16 6.73 30.42
C SER A 72 1.29 7.90 29.43
N LEU A 73 2.47 8.10 28.85
CA LEU A 73 2.72 9.15 27.86
C LEU A 73 1.74 9.05 26.68
N LEU A 74 1.62 7.86 26.06
CA LEU A 74 0.68 7.64 24.95
C LEU A 74 -0.76 7.91 25.37
N GLY A 75 -1.15 7.55 26.59
CA GLY A 75 -2.46 7.87 27.17
C GLY A 75 -2.72 9.38 27.24
N LYS A 76 -1.75 10.15 27.73
CA LYS A 76 -1.82 11.62 27.80
C LYS A 76 -1.88 12.26 26.40
N LEU A 77 -1.05 11.78 25.46
CA LEU A 77 -1.06 12.25 24.07
C LEU A 77 -2.43 11.98 23.40
N ARG A 78 -2.99 10.76 23.54
CA ARG A 78 -4.34 10.44 23.04
C ARG A 78 -5.42 11.35 23.63
N GLY A 79 -5.36 11.60 24.93
CA GLY A 79 -6.29 12.52 25.60
C GLY A 79 -6.22 13.91 24.99
N ARG A 80 -5.00 14.40 24.75
CA ARG A 80 -4.76 15.71 24.14
C ARG A 80 -5.20 15.78 22.68
N GLU A 81 -4.90 14.75 21.89
CA GLU A 81 -5.36 14.64 20.50
C GLU A 81 -6.89 14.73 20.40
N ARG A 82 -7.62 14.01 21.27
CA ARG A 82 -9.09 14.04 21.30
C ARG A 82 -9.62 15.45 21.62
N GLN A 83 -9.04 16.14 22.60
CA GLN A 83 -9.43 17.50 22.96
C GLN A 83 -9.22 18.47 21.78
N LEU A 84 -8.04 18.42 21.16
CA LEU A 84 -7.69 19.29 20.03
C LEU A 84 -8.53 18.97 18.79
N ALA A 85 -8.77 17.69 18.51
CA ALA A 85 -9.64 17.27 17.41
C ALA A 85 -11.08 17.75 17.60
N LEU A 86 -11.64 17.67 18.83
CA LEU A 86 -12.96 18.23 19.13
C LEU A 86 -12.98 19.76 18.98
N ALA A 87 -11.89 20.44 19.35
CA ALA A 87 -11.78 21.89 19.18
C ALA A 87 -11.64 22.32 17.71
N ILE A 88 -11.23 21.42 16.82
CA ILE A 88 -11.10 21.66 15.37
C ILE A 88 -12.36 21.23 14.61
N ALA A 89 -13.05 20.19 15.09
CA ALA A 89 -14.22 19.62 14.44
C ALA A 89 -15.33 20.68 14.24
N GLY A 90 -15.86 20.74 13.01
CA GLY A 90 -16.95 21.64 12.63
C GLY A 90 -16.58 23.12 12.52
N ARG A 91 -15.30 23.51 12.69
CA ARG A 91 -14.83 24.88 12.46
C ARG A 91 -14.60 25.14 10.98
N GLU A 92 -15.17 26.24 10.49
CA GLU A 92 -15.01 26.70 9.11
C GLU A 92 -13.53 26.94 8.79
N GLY A 93 -13.07 26.42 7.65
CA GLY A 93 -11.68 26.55 7.19
C GLY A 93 -10.71 25.51 7.76
N LEU A 94 -11.15 24.66 8.70
CA LEU A 94 -10.34 23.56 9.26
C LEU A 94 -10.85 22.17 8.87
N GLU A 95 -11.78 22.07 7.91
CA GLU A 95 -12.39 20.79 7.52
C GLU A 95 -11.36 19.85 6.89
N GLU A 96 -10.40 20.38 6.12
CA GLU A 96 -9.31 19.57 5.55
C GLU A 96 -8.36 19.06 6.65
N VAL A 97 -8.07 19.87 7.68
CA VAL A 97 -7.23 19.46 8.83
C VAL A 97 -7.89 18.31 9.57
N ALA A 98 -9.18 18.44 9.89
CA ALA A 98 -9.95 17.39 10.55
C ALA A 98 -9.98 16.10 9.71
N LEU A 99 -10.25 16.22 8.40
CA LEU A 99 -10.28 15.08 7.50
C LEU A 99 -8.91 14.38 7.37
N ARG A 100 -7.81 15.14 7.31
CA ARG A 100 -6.45 14.60 7.31
C ARG A 100 -6.14 13.86 8.61
N TYR A 101 -6.55 14.41 9.76
CA TYR A 101 -6.37 13.75 11.05
C TYR A 101 -7.18 12.44 11.13
N GLU A 102 -8.45 12.44 10.74
CA GLU A 102 -9.26 11.22 10.70
C GLU A 102 -8.67 10.17 9.75
N THR A 103 -8.19 10.59 8.58
CA THR A 103 -7.51 9.73 7.61
C THR A 103 -6.23 9.14 8.20
N LEU A 104 -5.45 9.95 8.94
CA LEU A 104 -4.24 9.51 9.63
C LEU A 104 -4.56 8.43 10.66
N LEU A 105 -5.65 8.55 11.42
CA LEU A 105 -6.07 7.54 12.39
C LEU A 105 -6.50 6.22 11.73
N LEU A 106 -7.09 6.29 10.54
CA LEU A 106 -7.42 5.10 9.75
C LEU A 106 -6.14 4.42 9.25
N LEU A 107 -5.21 5.19 8.67
CA LEU A 107 -3.99 4.64 8.06
C LEU A 107 -2.93 4.20 9.08
N HIS A 108 -2.91 4.80 10.28
CA HIS A 108 -1.96 4.50 11.36
C HIS A 108 -2.69 4.18 12.66
N PRO A 109 -3.44 3.07 12.70
CA PRO A 109 -4.14 2.66 13.90
C PRO A 109 -3.12 2.29 14.98
N GLU A 110 -3.48 2.55 16.24
CA GLU A 110 -2.67 2.08 17.36
C GLU A 110 -2.86 0.56 17.52
N PRO A 111 -1.77 -0.24 17.53
CA PRO A 111 -1.90 -1.68 17.70
C PRO A 111 -2.42 -1.98 19.10
N GLY A 112 -3.07 -3.13 19.30
CA GLY A 112 -3.69 -3.41 20.60
C GLY A 112 -5.10 -2.89 20.77
N THR A 113 -5.51 -1.83 20.07
CA THR A 113 -6.82 -1.20 20.26
C THR A 113 -7.96 -1.95 19.55
N GLY A 114 -8.97 -2.39 20.31
CA GLY A 114 -10.14 -3.08 19.77
C GLY A 114 -11.06 -2.12 19.01
N HIS A 115 -11.62 -2.59 17.88
CA HIS A 115 -12.72 -1.94 17.17
C HIS A 115 -13.81 -2.97 16.90
N GLU A 116 -15.07 -2.53 16.91
CA GLU A 116 -16.19 -3.34 16.47
C GLU A 116 -16.10 -3.58 14.95
N ALA A 117 -16.38 -4.82 14.53
CA ALA A 117 -16.39 -5.22 13.13
C ALA A 117 -17.30 -4.31 12.30
N GLY A 118 -16.86 -3.93 11.08
CA GLY A 118 -17.62 -3.06 10.19
C GLY A 118 -17.51 -1.54 10.48
N THR A 119 -17.11 -1.11 11.67
CA THR A 119 -16.94 0.32 11.99
C THR A 119 -15.88 0.99 11.12
N VAL A 120 -14.80 0.27 10.82
CA VAL A 120 -13.71 0.77 9.98
C VAL A 120 -14.18 0.95 8.54
N SER A 121 -15.03 0.05 8.04
CA SER A 121 -15.59 0.11 6.69
C SER A 121 -16.45 1.35 6.47
N THR A 122 -17.35 1.65 7.42
CA THR A 122 -18.19 2.86 7.37
C THR A 122 -17.35 4.13 7.42
N LYS A 123 -16.41 4.23 8.38
CA LYS A 123 -15.50 5.40 8.49
C LYS A 123 -14.66 5.62 7.24
N LEU A 124 -14.19 4.53 6.61
CA LEU A 124 -13.43 4.59 5.37
C LEU A 124 -14.27 5.16 4.21
N ALA A 125 -15.51 4.69 4.05
CA ALA A 125 -16.42 5.19 3.01
C ALA A 125 -16.74 6.68 3.21
N GLU A 126 -17.05 7.09 4.44
CA GLU A 126 -17.31 8.50 4.79
C GLU A 126 -16.10 9.41 4.51
N ALA A 127 -14.88 8.95 4.86
CA ALA A 127 -13.65 9.70 4.60
C ALA A 127 -13.40 9.86 3.09
N ILE A 128 -13.62 8.81 2.30
CA ILE A 128 -13.49 8.86 0.83
C ILE A 128 -14.46 9.88 0.25
N GLU A 129 -15.73 9.86 0.64
CA GLU A 129 -16.74 10.78 0.13
C GLU A 129 -16.39 12.25 0.46
N ARG A 130 -15.92 12.52 1.68
CA ARG A 130 -15.44 13.84 2.09
C ARG A 130 -14.22 14.30 1.29
N TRP A 131 -13.27 13.41 1.04
CA TRP A 131 -12.11 13.71 0.19
C TRP A 131 -12.50 13.98 -1.26
N GLU A 132 -13.46 13.23 -1.80
CA GLU A 132 -14.00 13.44 -3.15
C GLU A 132 -14.67 14.81 -3.26
N ARG A 133 -15.51 15.17 -2.28
CA ARG A 133 -16.12 16.52 -2.19
C ARG A 133 -15.06 17.61 -2.11
N LEU A 134 -14.05 17.45 -1.27
CA LEU A 134 -12.96 18.42 -1.12
C LEU A 134 -12.15 18.58 -2.42
N ARG A 135 -11.80 17.47 -3.09
CA ARG A 135 -11.10 17.52 -4.38
C ARG A 135 -11.98 18.09 -5.49
N GLY A 136 -13.29 17.85 -5.46
CA GLY A 136 -14.26 18.40 -6.40
C GLY A 136 -14.40 19.93 -6.31
N ARG A 137 -14.13 20.51 -5.13
CA ARG A 137 -14.14 21.96 -4.89
C ARG A 137 -12.85 22.68 -5.31
N ARG A 138 -11.82 21.96 -5.74
CA ARG A 138 -10.52 22.57 -6.10
C ARG A 138 -10.69 23.56 -7.28
N PRO A 139 -10.10 24.76 -7.19
CA PRO A 139 -10.20 25.74 -8.27
C PRO A 139 -9.50 25.23 -9.52
N VAL A 140 -10.09 25.49 -10.69
CA VAL A 140 -9.55 25.08 -12.01
C VAL A 140 -8.09 25.52 -12.19
N ARG A 141 -7.74 26.72 -11.70
CA ARG A 141 -6.35 27.23 -11.71
C ARG A 141 -5.37 26.29 -11.00
N ALA A 142 -5.72 25.77 -9.83
CA ALA A 142 -4.85 24.85 -9.09
C ALA A 142 -4.64 23.53 -9.86
N ILE A 143 -5.71 23.02 -10.48
CA ILE A 143 -5.66 21.81 -11.32
C ILE A 143 -4.73 22.04 -12.52
N LEU A 144 -4.87 23.18 -13.22
CA LEU A 144 -4.03 23.53 -14.36
C LEU A 144 -2.56 23.67 -13.96
N VAL A 145 -2.25 24.34 -12.85
CA VAL A 145 -0.87 24.45 -12.35
C VAL A 145 -0.25 23.08 -12.09
N GLN A 146 -0.99 22.17 -11.44
CA GLN A 146 -0.50 20.81 -11.22
C GLN A 146 -0.31 20.03 -12.52
N LYS A 147 -1.18 20.24 -13.52
CA LYS A 147 -1.04 19.61 -14.85
C LYS A 147 0.16 20.15 -15.62
N CYS A 148 0.40 21.46 -15.59
CA CYS A 148 1.59 22.06 -16.18
C CYS A 148 2.87 21.52 -15.54
N ARG A 149 2.91 21.41 -14.20
CA ARG A 149 4.04 20.78 -13.48
C ARG A 149 4.24 19.32 -13.91
N GLN A 150 3.17 18.54 -13.94
CA GLN A 150 3.20 17.15 -14.43
C GLN A 150 3.79 17.06 -15.85
N SER A 151 3.30 17.87 -16.80
CA SER A 151 3.83 17.88 -18.17
C SER A 151 5.31 18.25 -18.22
N ARG A 152 5.72 19.29 -17.48
CA ARG A 152 7.14 19.69 -17.36
C ARG A 152 7.99 18.53 -16.84
N ASP A 153 7.53 17.84 -15.81
CA ASP A 153 8.27 16.73 -15.21
C ASP A 153 8.40 15.53 -16.17
N PHE A 154 7.37 15.26 -16.99
CA PHE A 154 7.46 14.24 -18.05
C PHE A 154 8.45 14.63 -19.16
N PHE A 155 8.41 15.88 -19.64
CA PHE A 155 9.37 16.36 -20.63
C PHE A 155 10.80 16.31 -20.09
N ARG A 156 11.02 16.74 -18.84
CA ARG A 156 12.31 16.62 -18.16
C ARG A 156 12.74 15.16 -18.11
N HIS A 157 11.88 14.24 -17.67
CA HIS A 157 12.22 12.82 -17.61
C HIS A 157 12.67 12.29 -18.96
N GLY A 158 11.92 12.59 -20.03
CA GLY A 158 12.26 12.21 -21.40
C GLY A 158 13.62 12.75 -21.86
N ALA A 159 13.88 14.04 -21.63
CA ALA A 159 15.17 14.67 -21.94
C ALA A 159 16.34 14.07 -21.13
N MET A 160 16.07 13.60 -19.90
CA MET A 160 17.08 13.03 -19.02
C MET A 160 17.38 11.54 -19.27
N LEU A 161 16.59 10.84 -20.09
CA LEU A 161 16.75 9.41 -20.34
C LEU A 161 18.18 9.00 -20.75
N PRO A 162 18.86 9.65 -21.70
CA PRO A 162 20.22 9.25 -22.09
C PRO A 162 21.20 9.28 -20.92
N PHE A 163 21.08 10.28 -20.05
CA PHE A 163 21.95 10.42 -18.88
C PHE A 163 21.69 9.33 -17.85
N TYR A 164 20.42 9.03 -17.57
CA TYR A 164 20.05 7.93 -16.68
C TYR A 164 20.54 6.58 -17.20
N TRP A 165 20.54 6.36 -18.52
CA TRP A 165 21.11 5.16 -19.12
C TRP A 165 22.62 5.06 -18.92
N THR A 166 23.36 6.15 -19.12
CA THR A 166 24.80 6.20 -18.86
C THR A 166 25.10 5.95 -17.37
N ARG A 167 24.33 6.56 -16.46
CA ARG A 167 24.46 6.33 -15.02
C ARG A 167 24.23 4.87 -14.65
N ARG A 168 23.16 4.24 -15.14
CA ARG A 168 22.88 2.80 -14.93
C ARG A 168 24.06 1.92 -15.34
N ARG A 169 24.63 2.16 -16.53
CA ARG A 169 25.82 1.41 -16.99
C ARG A 169 27.00 1.53 -16.02
N ARG A 170 27.24 2.72 -15.47
CA ARG A 170 28.32 2.95 -14.49
C ARG A 170 28.03 2.31 -13.13
N ILE A 171 26.77 2.33 -12.68
CA ILE A 171 26.35 1.65 -11.44
C ILE A 171 26.54 0.14 -11.59
N ARG A 172 26.13 -0.46 -12.72
CA ARG A 172 26.34 -1.90 -12.99
C ARG A 172 27.80 -2.31 -12.94
N ALA A 173 28.72 -1.44 -13.35
CA ALA A 173 30.16 -1.72 -13.29
C ALA A 173 30.70 -1.80 -11.85
N ARG A 174 29.95 -1.29 -10.86
CA ARG A 174 30.28 -1.35 -9.43
C ARG A 174 29.63 -2.53 -8.69
N LEU A 175 28.76 -3.28 -9.35
CA LEU A 175 28.10 -4.43 -8.72
C LEU A 175 29.00 -5.65 -8.72
N PRO A 176 28.86 -6.53 -7.70
CA PRO A 176 29.45 -7.86 -7.75
C PRO A 176 29.02 -8.61 -9.02
N ARG A 177 29.96 -9.37 -9.62
CA ARG A 177 29.68 -10.11 -10.87
C ARG A 177 28.59 -11.17 -10.69
N THR A 178 28.45 -11.72 -9.49
CA THR A 178 27.45 -12.73 -9.12
C THR A 178 26.02 -12.21 -9.30
N VAL A 179 25.77 -10.95 -8.95
CA VAL A 179 24.48 -10.25 -9.13
C VAL A 179 24.08 -10.22 -10.61
N LEU A 180 25.04 -9.95 -11.50
CA LEU A 180 24.80 -9.87 -12.94
C LEU A 180 24.70 -11.25 -13.61
N ALA A 181 25.34 -12.27 -13.02
CA ALA A 181 25.35 -13.64 -13.52
C ALA A 181 24.01 -14.36 -13.33
N ARG A 182 23.29 -14.07 -12.23
CA ARG A 182 22.02 -14.75 -11.90
C ARG A 182 20.82 -14.03 -12.52
N PRO A 183 20.02 -14.68 -13.40
CA PRO A 183 18.92 -14.01 -14.12
C PRO A 183 17.81 -13.45 -13.22
N ALA A 184 17.49 -14.11 -12.10
CA ALA A 184 16.46 -13.63 -11.16
C ALA A 184 16.93 -12.36 -10.43
N VAL A 185 18.12 -12.41 -9.80
CA VAL A 185 18.72 -11.26 -9.11
C VAL A 185 18.92 -10.08 -10.07
N ARG A 186 19.40 -10.32 -11.29
CA ARG A 186 19.55 -9.28 -12.32
C ARG A 186 18.21 -8.64 -12.70
N ARG A 187 17.12 -9.41 -12.79
CA ARG A 187 15.78 -8.88 -13.07
C ARG A 187 15.28 -8.01 -11.93
N THR A 188 15.48 -8.42 -10.68
CA THR A 188 15.16 -7.61 -9.50
C THR A 188 15.94 -6.31 -9.49
N PHE A 189 17.26 -6.36 -9.72
CA PHE A 189 18.07 -5.14 -9.80
C PHE A 189 17.65 -4.22 -10.95
N PHE A 190 17.30 -4.78 -12.11
CA PHE A 190 16.80 -3.99 -13.23
C PHE A 190 15.53 -3.20 -12.90
N ALA A 191 14.63 -3.76 -12.08
CA ALA A 191 13.45 -3.04 -11.60
C ALA A 191 13.85 -1.85 -10.71
N ILE A 192 14.83 -2.02 -9.81
CA ILE A 192 15.37 -0.94 -8.98
C ILE A 192 15.97 0.18 -9.85
N GLU A 193 16.78 -0.20 -10.85
CA GLU A 193 17.35 0.75 -11.82
C GLU A 193 16.29 1.53 -12.60
N GLN A 194 15.11 0.94 -12.82
CA GLN A 194 13.98 1.60 -13.47
C GLN A 194 13.33 2.65 -12.57
N ILE A 195 13.16 2.33 -11.28
CA ILE A 195 12.48 3.19 -10.31
C ILE A 195 13.34 4.40 -9.92
N GLY A 196 14.64 4.22 -9.71
CA GLY A 196 15.54 5.30 -9.27
C GLY A 196 15.42 6.60 -10.09
N PRO A 197 15.55 6.57 -11.42
CA PRO A 197 15.34 7.74 -12.30
C PRO A 197 13.94 8.35 -12.28
N LEU A 198 12.89 7.56 -12.02
CA LEU A 198 11.54 8.08 -11.87
C LEU A 198 11.46 8.91 -10.59
N VAL A 199 11.97 8.38 -9.49
CA VAL A 199 12.05 9.07 -8.20
C VAL A 199 12.88 10.35 -8.30
N ASP A 200 14.09 10.27 -8.85
CA ASP A 200 14.99 11.43 -9.00
C ASP A 200 14.32 12.57 -9.77
N ASN A 201 13.55 12.21 -10.80
CA ASN A 201 12.83 13.18 -11.60
C ASN A 201 11.57 13.71 -10.93
N PHE A 202 10.69 12.84 -10.43
CA PHE A 202 9.34 13.21 -10.03
C PHE A 202 9.21 13.53 -8.53
N ALA A 203 10.02 12.91 -7.66
CA ALA A 203 10.07 13.23 -6.23
C ALA A 203 10.98 14.43 -5.95
N PHE A 204 12.12 14.49 -6.63
CA PHE A 204 13.16 15.49 -6.38
C PHE A 204 13.30 16.53 -7.49
N GLU A 205 12.32 16.65 -8.39
CA GLU A 205 12.31 17.64 -9.47
C GLU A 205 13.57 17.67 -10.34
N GLY A 206 14.28 16.54 -10.48
CA GLY A 206 15.57 16.50 -11.16
C GLY A 206 16.65 17.36 -10.49
N ALA A 207 16.39 17.87 -9.28
CA ALA A 207 17.25 18.78 -8.52
C ALA A 207 18.56 18.11 -8.07
N GLY A 208 18.68 16.79 -8.21
CA GLY A 208 19.90 16.04 -7.91
C GLY A 208 21.10 16.34 -8.82
N GLY A 209 20.99 17.29 -9.77
CA GLY A 209 22.10 18.08 -10.36
C GLY A 209 23.20 17.34 -11.13
N ILE A 210 23.33 16.02 -10.98
CA ILE A 210 24.41 15.24 -11.55
C ILE A 210 23.75 14.00 -12.17
N PRO A 211 23.24 14.12 -13.40
CA PRO A 211 22.64 13.01 -14.15
C PRO A 211 23.58 11.80 -14.28
N HIS A 212 24.88 12.02 -14.05
CA HIS A 212 25.96 11.05 -14.08
C HIS A 212 26.45 10.56 -12.71
N SER A 213 25.96 11.11 -11.59
CA SER A 213 26.45 10.73 -10.26
C SER A 213 26.15 9.26 -10.01
N THR A 214 27.18 8.54 -9.60
CA THR A 214 27.08 7.13 -9.20
C THR A 214 26.93 6.99 -7.69
N SER A 215 26.87 8.08 -6.92
CA SER A 215 26.71 8.01 -5.45
C SER A 215 25.41 7.32 -5.06
N VAL A 216 24.34 7.54 -5.84
CA VAL A 216 23.05 6.83 -5.68
C VAL A 216 23.13 5.31 -5.84
N ALA A 217 24.27 4.76 -6.32
CA ALA A 217 24.52 3.33 -6.32
C ALA A 217 24.36 2.73 -4.93
N LEU A 218 24.77 3.43 -3.87
CA LEU A 218 24.62 2.93 -2.50
C LEU A 218 23.15 2.65 -2.18
N ALA A 219 22.23 3.55 -2.53
CA ALA A 219 20.80 3.34 -2.31
C ALA A 219 20.24 2.18 -3.14
N ASP A 220 20.68 2.03 -4.38
CA ASP A 220 20.22 0.95 -5.28
C ASP A 220 20.74 -0.42 -4.81
N VAL A 221 22.00 -0.49 -4.36
CA VAL A 221 22.65 -1.70 -3.83
C VAL A 221 22.06 -2.07 -2.46
N ALA A 222 21.86 -1.11 -1.56
CA ALA A 222 21.23 -1.33 -0.27
C ALA A 222 19.79 -1.85 -0.42
N PHE A 223 19.04 -1.31 -1.39
CA PHE A 223 17.68 -1.80 -1.66
C PHE A 223 17.69 -3.24 -2.18
N LEU A 224 18.63 -3.59 -3.08
CA LEU A 224 18.78 -4.98 -3.52
C LEU A 224 19.18 -5.91 -2.37
N TYR A 225 20.12 -5.48 -1.52
CA TYR A 225 20.52 -6.22 -0.33
C TYR A 225 19.32 -6.52 0.56
N MET A 226 18.48 -5.51 0.83
CA MET A 226 17.25 -5.69 1.60
C MET A 226 16.28 -6.68 0.97
N GLN A 227 16.05 -6.61 -0.35
CA GLN A 227 15.15 -7.55 -1.05
C GLN A 227 15.64 -9.00 -0.97
N LEU A 228 16.95 -9.22 -1.00
CA LEU A 228 17.53 -10.56 -0.85
C LEU A 228 17.57 -11.01 0.62
N ALA A 229 17.72 -10.08 1.56
CA ALA A 229 17.72 -10.38 2.99
C ALA A 229 16.33 -10.76 3.47
N ASP A 230 15.30 -10.03 3.04
CA ASP A 230 13.89 -10.34 3.28
C ASP A 230 13.55 -11.76 2.79
N GLU A 231 13.94 -12.09 1.56
CA GLU A 231 13.80 -13.44 1.01
C GLU A 231 14.52 -14.51 1.85
N LEU A 232 15.76 -14.24 2.27
CA LEU A 232 16.50 -15.18 3.10
C LEU A 232 15.74 -15.44 4.41
N LEU A 233 15.18 -14.41 5.04
CA LEU A 233 14.44 -14.54 6.28
C LEU A 233 13.11 -15.27 6.12
N ASP A 234 12.41 -15.05 4.99
CA ASP A 234 11.19 -15.78 4.62
C ASP A 234 11.48 -17.27 4.40
N GLU A 235 12.55 -17.60 3.68
CA GLU A 235 12.94 -19.00 3.45
C GLU A 235 13.44 -19.70 4.73
N LEU A 236 14.10 -18.97 5.64
CA LEU A 236 14.44 -19.50 6.96
C LEU A 236 13.19 -19.77 7.80
N ALA A 237 12.19 -18.88 7.76
CA ALA A 237 10.91 -19.10 8.44
C ALA A 237 10.18 -20.32 7.83
N ALA A 238 10.12 -20.42 6.50
CA ALA A 238 9.51 -21.54 5.81
C ALA A 238 10.22 -22.88 6.11
N ALA A 239 11.56 -22.89 6.15
CA ALA A 239 12.35 -24.09 6.42
C ALA A 239 12.22 -24.57 7.87
N THR A 240 12.03 -23.65 8.82
CA THR A 240 11.86 -23.98 10.24
C THR A 240 10.41 -24.19 10.68
N GLY A 241 9.46 -24.12 9.74
CA GLY A 241 8.03 -24.32 10.01
C GLY A 241 7.36 -23.12 10.69
N GLY A 242 7.94 -21.93 10.60
CA GLY A 242 7.37 -20.67 11.08
C GLY A 242 8.42 -19.65 11.54
N HIS A 243 7.97 -18.46 11.91
CA HIS A 243 8.84 -17.34 12.31
C HIS A 243 9.55 -17.53 13.67
N ASP A 244 9.24 -18.59 14.42
CA ASP A 244 9.73 -18.74 15.80
C ASP A 244 11.23 -19.01 15.90
N ALA A 245 11.73 -20.02 15.17
CA ALA A 245 13.14 -20.39 15.21
C ALA A 245 14.00 -19.40 14.42
N ALA A 246 13.58 -19.01 13.22
CA ALA A 246 14.22 -17.98 12.43
C ALA A 246 14.29 -16.64 13.19
N GLY A 247 13.20 -16.24 13.85
CA GLY A 247 13.16 -15.03 14.67
C GLY A 247 14.10 -15.08 15.89
N ARG A 248 14.28 -16.25 16.54
CA ARG A 248 15.27 -16.41 17.62
C ARG A 248 16.70 -16.24 17.09
N LEU A 249 17.01 -16.82 15.93
CA LEU A 249 18.31 -16.65 15.29
C LEU A 249 18.59 -15.17 15.00
N VAL A 250 17.65 -14.48 14.34
CA VAL A 250 17.81 -13.06 14.02
C VAL A 250 18.01 -12.23 15.30
N ARG A 251 17.21 -12.45 16.35
CA ARG A 251 17.38 -11.74 17.64
C ARG A 251 18.73 -11.98 18.31
N SER A 252 19.33 -13.16 18.12
CA SER A 252 20.64 -13.47 18.72
C SER A 252 21.81 -12.79 18.01
N LEU A 253 21.65 -12.39 16.75
CA LEU A 253 22.70 -11.79 15.90
C LEU A 253 22.45 -10.32 15.58
N TYR A 254 21.24 -9.82 15.87
CA TYR A 254 20.85 -8.44 15.61
C TYR A 254 21.07 -7.59 16.85
N HIS A 255 21.89 -6.54 16.71
CA HIS A 255 22.14 -5.55 17.75
C HIS A 255 21.55 -4.20 17.33
N GLU A 256 20.61 -3.70 18.13
CA GLU A 256 20.05 -2.36 17.94
C GLU A 256 21.13 -1.31 18.20
N GLY A 257 21.30 -0.37 17.24
CA GLY A 257 22.25 0.74 17.37
C GLY A 257 23.71 0.44 17.02
N ALA A 258 24.00 -0.67 16.31
CA ALA A 258 25.36 -0.93 15.82
C ALA A 258 25.79 0.10 14.76
N ASP A 259 27.06 0.50 14.79
CA ASP A 259 27.73 1.27 13.71
C ASP A 259 27.94 0.44 12.43
N ASP A 260 27.49 -0.82 12.44
CA ASP A 260 27.67 -1.79 11.37
C ASP A 260 26.34 -2.17 10.75
N ARG A 261 26.39 -2.62 9.49
CA ARG A 261 25.22 -3.18 8.80
C ARG A 261 24.63 -4.39 9.56
N PRO A 262 23.31 -4.59 9.50
CA PRO A 262 22.64 -5.73 10.13
C PRO A 262 23.13 -7.08 9.57
N LEU A 263 23.07 -8.11 10.42
CA LEU A 263 23.47 -9.50 10.11
C LEU A 263 24.90 -9.65 9.57
N ARG A 264 25.80 -8.70 9.86
CA ARG A 264 27.23 -8.82 9.54
C ARG A 264 27.84 -10.12 10.08
N GLU A 265 27.34 -10.58 11.22
CA GLU A 265 27.80 -11.81 11.90
C GLU A 265 27.08 -13.08 11.45
N LEU A 266 26.03 -12.98 10.62
CA LEU A 266 25.34 -14.17 10.12
C LEU A 266 26.32 -15.02 9.29
N SER A 267 26.25 -16.34 9.46
CA SER A 267 27.07 -17.29 8.74
C SER A 267 26.25 -18.54 8.37
N LEU A 268 26.73 -19.32 7.40
CA LEU A 268 26.11 -20.62 7.09
C LEU A 268 26.13 -21.59 8.29
N GLY A 269 27.08 -21.43 9.21
CA GLY A 269 27.12 -22.20 10.46
C GLY A 269 25.89 -21.96 11.32
N HIS A 270 25.44 -20.69 11.40
CA HIS A 270 24.22 -20.32 12.13
C HIS A 270 22.96 -20.92 11.48
N ILE A 271 22.88 -20.94 10.15
CA ILE A 271 21.77 -21.57 9.42
C ILE A 271 21.70 -23.08 9.69
N ARG A 272 22.85 -23.77 9.66
CA ARG A 272 22.92 -25.20 9.99
C ARG A 272 22.54 -25.47 11.45
N ALA A 273 22.92 -24.59 12.37
CA ALA A 273 22.64 -24.75 13.80
C ALA A 273 21.14 -24.74 14.14
N ILE A 274 20.30 -24.09 13.31
CA ILE A 274 18.85 -24.13 13.45
C ILE A 274 18.18 -25.28 12.66
N GLY A 275 18.97 -26.23 12.16
CA GLY A 275 18.48 -27.42 11.45
C GLY A 275 18.05 -27.18 10.01
N VAL A 276 18.42 -26.05 9.42
CA VAL A 276 18.11 -25.73 8.02
C VAL A 276 19.26 -26.17 7.12
N ASP A 277 18.95 -26.94 6.08
CA ASP A 277 19.90 -27.31 5.03
C ASP A 277 20.19 -26.10 4.12
N PRO A 278 21.44 -25.58 4.09
CA PRO A 278 21.82 -24.47 3.22
C PRO A 278 21.71 -24.78 1.72
N ASP A 279 21.67 -26.04 1.33
CA ASP A 279 21.55 -26.45 -0.08
C ASP A 279 20.09 -26.59 -0.53
N ARG A 280 19.13 -26.33 0.37
CA ARG A 280 17.73 -26.10 0.04
C ARG A 280 17.61 -24.95 -0.96
N ARG A 281 16.85 -25.15 -2.03
CA ARG A 281 16.51 -24.09 -3.00
C ARG A 281 15.50 -23.11 -2.40
N ALA A 282 15.83 -21.83 -2.46
CA ALA A 282 14.95 -20.68 -2.28
C ALA A 282 14.01 -20.55 -3.49
N THR A 283 12.74 -20.33 -3.23
CA THR A 283 11.67 -20.44 -4.22
C THR A 283 11.59 -19.24 -5.18
N LYS A 284 11.85 -18.01 -4.71
CA LYS A 284 11.70 -16.80 -5.54
C LYS A 284 12.86 -16.55 -6.51
N PHE A 285 14.08 -16.91 -6.12
CA PHE A 285 15.30 -16.65 -6.92
C PHE A 285 15.89 -17.87 -7.60
N ASP A 286 15.33 -19.06 -7.36
CA ASP A 286 15.83 -20.35 -7.88
C ASP A 286 17.33 -20.53 -7.60
N MET A 287 17.71 -20.31 -6.35
CA MET A 287 19.08 -20.38 -5.83
C MET A 287 19.07 -21.18 -4.53
N THR A 288 20.17 -21.84 -4.17
CA THR A 288 20.25 -22.41 -2.81
C THR A 288 20.38 -21.30 -1.76
N LEU A 289 20.04 -21.59 -0.50
CA LEU A 289 20.28 -20.66 0.61
C LEU A 289 21.76 -20.28 0.72
N SER A 290 22.68 -21.23 0.48
CA SER A 290 24.12 -20.99 0.38
C SER A 290 24.48 -19.96 -0.69
N GLU A 291 23.90 -20.10 -1.89
CA GLU A 291 24.12 -19.17 -3.00
C GLU A 291 23.54 -17.78 -2.70
N LEU A 292 22.32 -17.71 -2.13
CA LEU A 292 21.68 -16.46 -1.73
C LEU A 292 22.51 -15.72 -0.67
N PHE A 293 22.97 -16.45 0.34
CA PHE A 293 23.85 -15.92 1.39
C PHE A 293 25.16 -15.39 0.80
N HIS A 294 25.77 -16.09 -0.15
CA HIS A 294 26.99 -15.62 -0.81
C HIS A 294 26.79 -14.30 -1.56
N VAL A 295 25.69 -14.17 -2.32
CA VAL A 295 25.35 -12.91 -3.01
C VAL A 295 25.09 -11.78 -2.01
N LEU A 296 24.40 -12.07 -0.91
CA LEU A 296 24.17 -11.10 0.17
C LEU A 296 25.47 -10.61 0.79
N ASP A 297 26.43 -11.50 1.06
CA ASP A 297 27.71 -11.11 1.62
C ASP A 297 28.54 -10.26 0.65
N GLU A 298 28.56 -10.59 -0.64
CA GLU A 298 29.22 -9.73 -1.65
C GLU A 298 28.58 -8.36 -1.77
N LEU A 299 27.24 -8.27 -1.72
CA LEU A 299 26.53 -7.00 -1.67
C LEU A 299 26.84 -6.23 -0.39
N GLY A 300 26.91 -6.91 0.76
CA GLY A 300 27.30 -6.34 2.04
C GLY A 300 28.68 -5.69 1.98
N ARG A 301 29.68 -6.40 1.45
CA ARG A 301 31.03 -5.83 1.24
C ARG A 301 31.03 -4.66 0.26
N ALA A 302 30.20 -4.69 -0.78
CA ALA A 302 30.06 -3.56 -1.70
C ALA A 302 29.45 -2.32 -1.01
N ILE A 303 28.47 -2.52 -0.13
CA ILE A 303 27.90 -1.46 0.72
C ILE A 303 28.98 -0.90 1.64
N ASP A 304 29.68 -1.76 2.39
CA ASP A 304 30.74 -1.37 3.31
C ASP A 304 31.82 -0.54 2.58
N SER A 305 32.21 -0.95 1.37
CA SER A 305 33.17 -0.22 0.54
C SER A 305 32.64 1.14 0.07
N LEU A 306 31.34 1.25 -0.25
CA LEU A 306 30.72 2.52 -0.63
C LEU A 306 30.56 3.48 0.57
N LEU A 307 30.47 2.93 1.78
CA LEU A 307 30.32 3.69 3.03
C LEU A 307 31.65 4.18 3.61
N ALA A 308 32.77 3.51 3.31
CA ALA A 308 34.08 3.84 3.88
C ALA A 308 34.49 5.31 3.74
N ASP A 309 34.15 5.94 2.60
CA ASP A 309 34.45 7.34 2.30
C ASP A 309 33.18 8.24 2.30
N ALA A 310 32.05 7.74 2.78
CA ALA A 310 30.79 8.46 2.78
C ALA A 310 30.71 9.48 3.94
N GLU A 311 29.96 10.56 3.74
CA GLU A 311 29.68 11.51 4.82
C GLU A 311 28.92 10.84 5.98
N PRO A 312 29.16 11.23 7.25
CA PRO A 312 28.49 10.62 8.41
C PRO A 312 26.96 10.60 8.32
N ALA A 313 26.36 11.63 7.71
CA ALA A 313 24.92 11.69 7.50
C ALA A 313 24.41 10.63 6.50
N VAL A 314 25.22 10.29 5.49
CA VAL A 314 24.92 9.21 4.53
C VAL A 314 25.08 7.85 5.20
N VAL A 315 26.13 7.66 5.99
CA VAL A 315 26.34 6.42 6.78
C VAL A 315 25.17 6.17 7.71
N SER A 316 24.79 7.19 8.49
CA SER A 316 23.65 7.09 9.42
C SER A 316 22.33 6.79 8.69
N ALA A 317 22.05 7.44 7.55
CA ALA A 317 20.85 7.17 6.76
C ALA A 317 20.85 5.77 6.14
N ALA A 318 22.01 5.27 5.69
CA ALA A 318 22.15 3.94 5.12
C ALA A 318 21.93 2.85 6.19
N HIS A 319 22.52 3.00 7.38
CA HIS A 319 22.30 2.08 8.48
C HIS A 319 20.84 2.13 8.96
N LEU A 320 20.25 3.32 9.11
CA LEU A 320 18.84 3.42 9.48
C LEU A 320 17.93 2.68 8.49
N PHE A 321 18.15 2.87 7.18
CA PHE A 321 17.41 2.15 6.14
C PHE A 321 17.58 0.63 6.25
N LEU A 322 18.83 0.15 6.37
CA LEU A 322 19.12 -1.29 6.45
C LEU A 322 18.54 -1.92 7.72
N HIS A 323 18.75 -1.30 8.89
CA HIS A 323 18.29 -1.81 10.18
C HIS A 323 16.76 -1.86 10.26
N HIS A 324 16.06 -0.88 9.70
CA HIS A 324 14.61 -0.81 9.75
C HIS A 324 13.94 -2.03 9.10
N CYS A 325 14.52 -2.60 8.03
CA CYS A 325 14.06 -3.86 7.43
C CYS A 325 14.01 -5.01 8.44
N PHE A 326 15.08 -5.19 9.21
CA PHE A 326 15.18 -6.28 10.18
C PHE A 326 14.28 -6.05 11.38
N GLN A 327 14.12 -4.80 11.81
CA GLN A 327 13.14 -4.44 12.83
C GLN A 327 11.73 -4.83 12.37
N THR A 328 11.35 -4.56 11.11
CA THR A 328 10.04 -4.94 10.59
C THR A 328 9.82 -6.45 10.51
N TYR A 329 10.88 -7.24 10.25
CA TYR A 329 10.79 -8.70 10.36
C TYR A 329 10.57 -9.17 11.80
N LEU A 330 11.26 -8.56 12.77
CA LEU A 330 11.08 -8.87 14.18
C LEU A 330 9.70 -8.46 14.70
N ASP A 331 9.14 -7.36 14.17
CA ASP A 331 7.75 -6.95 14.40
C ASP A 331 6.80 -8.06 13.91
N GLU A 332 7.01 -8.58 12.69
CA GLU A 332 6.21 -9.66 12.10
C GLU A 332 6.25 -10.93 12.97
N VAL A 333 7.45 -11.35 13.41
CA VAL A 333 7.62 -12.48 14.35
C VAL A 333 6.80 -12.27 15.63
N ALA A 334 6.84 -11.06 16.21
CA ALA A 334 6.12 -10.75 17.44
C ALA A 334 4.60 -10.77 17.25
N LEU A 335 4.12 -10.19 16.15
CA LEU A 335 2.70 -10.12 15.83
C LEU A 335 2.12 -11.51 15.52
N CYS A 336 2.83 -12.32 14.74
CA CYS A 336 2.41 -13.70 14.43
C CYS A 336 2.30 -14.57 15.70
N ARG A 337 3.18 -14.37 16.69
CA ARG A 337 3.09 -15.06 17.99
C ARG A 337 1.84 -14.65 18.79
N ALA A 338 1.44 -13.39 18.70
CA ALA A 338 0.28 -12.86 19.40
C ALA A 338 -1.06 -13.19 18.69
N ALA A 339 -1.01 -13.58 17.42
CA ALA A 339 -2.19 -13.85 16.61
C ALA A 339 -2.95 -15.13 17.03
N CYS A 340 -4.26 -15.14 16.79
CA CYS A 340 -5.12 -16.29 17.08
C CYS A 340 -4.67 -17.54 16.31
N GLY A 341 -4.48 -18.65 17.03
CA GLY A 341 -3.96 -19.89 16.45
C GLY A 341 -2.53 -19.75 15.90
N ARG A 342 -1.80 -18.68 16.25
CA ARG A 342 -0.47 -18.33 15.74
C ARG A 342 -0.41 -18.26 14.22
N ARG A 343 -1.49 -17.82 13.59
CA ARG A 343 -1.58 -17.66 12.13
C ARG A 343 -1.53 -16.17 11.75
N ALA A 344 -0.61 -15.83 10.86
CA ALA A 344 -0.44 -14.46 10.37
C ALA A 344 -1.70 -13.91 9.68
N ASP A 345 -2.39 -14.76 8.92
CA ASP A 345 -3.61 -14.39 8.21
C ASP A 345 -4.81 -14.05 9.13
N ARG A 346 -4.72 -14.40 10.42
CA ARG A 346 -5.73 -14.13 11.46
C ARG A 346 -5.34 -13.00 12.41
N MET A 347 -4.34 -12.20 12.06
CA MET A 347 -4.03 -10.97 12.79
C MET A 347 -5.19 -9.98 12.76
N ARG A 348 -5.27 -9.10 13.75
CA ARG A 348 -6.21 -7.97 13.70
C ARG A 348 -5.78 -7.02 12.58
N LEU A 349 -6.75 -6.46 11.87
CA LEU A 349 -6.50 -5.52 10.78
C LEU A 349 -5.66 -4.32 11.22
N GLN A 350 -5.83 -3.83 12.46
CA GLN A 350 -5.07 -2.70 13.00
C GLN A 350 -3.59 -3.04 13.18
N ASP A 351 -3.30 -4.23 13.71
CA ASP A 351 -1.92 -4.68 13.93
C ASP A 351 -1.21 -4.86 12.57
N ALA A 352 -1.92 -5.44 11.58
CA ALA A 352 -1.42 -5.55 10.21
C ALA A 352 -1.20 -4.17 9.56
N ALA A 353 -2.15 -3.24 9.68
CA ALA A 353 -2.03 -1.89 9.11
C ALA A 353 -0.86 -1.11 9.72
N TRP A 354 -0.65 -1.18 11.03
CA TRP A 354 0.53 -0.59 11.69
C TRP A 354 1.84 -1.20 11.18
N HIS A 355 1.89 -2.53 11.08
CA HIS A 355 3.06 -3.24 10.57
C HIS A 355 3.36 -2.84 9.13
N PHE A 356 2.34 -2.80 8.26
CA PHE A 356 2.52 -2.44 6.86
C PHE A 356 2.96 -0.99 6.64
N TYR A 357 2.56 -0.05 7.52
CA TYR A 357 3.15 1.28 7.47
C TYR A 357 4.66 1.24 7.70
N ARG A 358 5.13 0.47 8.69
CA ARG A 358 6.55 0.32 8.96
C ARG A 358 7.26 -0.40 7.81
N LYS A 359 6.74 -1.56 7.38
CA LYS A 359 7.32 -2.42 6.33
C LYS A 359 7.37 -1.74 4.95
N ASN A 360 6.37 -0.94 4.60
CA ASN A 360 6.27 -0.36 3.26
C ASN A 360 6.56 1.14 3.24
N ASN A 361 5.81 1.93 4.00
CA ASN A 361 5.86 3.39 3.88
C ASN A 361 7.18 3.92 4.42
N LEU A 362 7.55 3.54 5.65
CA LEU A 362 8.78 4.01 6.27
C LEU A 362 10.02 3.50 5.55
N VAL A 363 10.06 2.22 5.15
CA VAL A 363 11.15 1.68 4.31
C VAL A 363 11.38 2.55 3.07
N MET A 364 10.31 2.86 2.33
CA MET A 364 10.41 3.73 1.16
C MET A 364 10.85 5.15 1.53
N MET A 365 10.33 5.73 2.62
CA MET A 365 10.75 7.07 3.06
C MET A 365 12.23 7.13 3.45
N LEU A 366 12.74 6.11 4.16
CA LEU A 366 14.15 5.99 4.54
C LEU A 366 15.04 5.81 3.32
N TRP A 367 14.63 5.01 2.35
CA TRP A 367 15.34 4.86 1.08
C TRP A 367 15.40 6.19 0.30
N LEU A 368 14.29 6.94 0.27
CA LEU A 368 14.22 8.26 -0.37
C LEU A 368 15.05 9.32 0.36
N ASP A 369 15.10 9.28 1.70
CA ASP A 369 15.99 10.14 2.50
C ASP A 369 17.46 9.86 2.17
N LEU A 370 17.89 8.59 2.21
CA LEU A 370 19.24 8.18 1.81
C LEU A 370 19.54 8.66 0.39
N ARG A 371 18.60 8.47 -0.53
CA ARG A 371 18.76 8.87 -1.94
C ARG A 371 18.86 10.39 -2.09
N ALA A 372 18.06 11.17 -1.38
CA ALA A 372 18.13 12.62 -1.37
C ALA A 372 19.51 13.10 -0.90
N ARG A 373 20.03 12.54 0.20
CA ARG A 373 21.38 12.85 0.71
C ARG A 373 22.47 12.51 -0.31
N LEU A 374 22.39 11.35 -0.96
CA LEU A 374 23.33 10.92 -2.00
C LEU A 374 23.27 11.79 -3.28
N LEU A 375 22.18 12.53 -3.47
CA LEU A 375 22.03 13.53 -4.53
C LEU A 375 22.45 14.94 -4.08
N GLY A 376 22.93 15.11 -2.85
CA GLY A 376 23.28 16.41 -2.26
C GLY A 376 22.06 17.27 -1.93
N LEU A 377 20.90 16.66 -1.75
CA LEU A 377 19.65 17.34 -1.39
C LEU A 377 19.43 17.30 0.11
N ASP A 378 18.79 18.36 0.64
CA ASP A 378 18.29 18.40 2.00
C ASP A 378 16.92 17.68 2.07
N PRO A 379 16.82 16.52 2.76
CA PRO A 379 15.57 15.78 2.88
C PRO A 379 14.43 16.60 3.49
N ALA A 380 14.73 17.59 4.33
CA ALA A 380 13.72 18.46 4.95
C ALA A 380 12.95 19.28 3.90
N ARG A 381 13.63 19.76 2.86
CA ARG A 381 13.01 20.50 1.74
C ARG A 381 12.13 19.61 0.86
N HIS A 382 12.28 18.29 0.97
CA HIS A 382 11.56 17.30 0.18
C HIS A 382 10.65 16.40 1.03
N ALA A 383 10.41 16.72 2.30
CA ALA A 383 9.68 15.87 3.23
C ALA A 383 8.28 15.46 2.71
N ASP A 384 7.55 16.39 2.10
CA ASP A 384 6.23 16.11 1.53
C ASP A 384 6.29 15.19 0.30
N ALA A 385 7.33 15.32 -0.53
CA ALA A 385 7.53 14.40 -1.64
C ALA A 385 7.89 13.00 -1.12
N ILE A 386 8.85 12.91 -0.21
CA ILE A 386 9.28 11.65 0.43
C ILE A 386 8.07 10.91 1.03
N ARG A 387 7.25 11.61 1.81
CA ARG A 387 6.06 11.05 2.45
C ARG A 387 5.03 10.53 1.44
N ARG A 388 4.70 11.32 0.42
CA ARG A 388 3.72 10.93 -0.61
C ARG A 388 4.17 9.72 -1.41
N TRP A 389 5.47 9.64 -1.72
CA TRP A 389 6.05 8.47 -2.38
C TRP A 389 6.11 7.24 -1.46
N GLY A 390 6.30 7.43 -0.15
CA GLY A 390 6.13 6.35 0.84
C GLY A 390 4.73 5.71 0.78
N TYR A 391 3.68 6.53 0.70
CA TYR A 391 2.30 6.05 0.53
C TYR A 391 2.03 5.38 -0.82
N LEU A 392 2.82 5.66 -1.87
CA LEU A 392 2.68 4.94 -3.14
C LEU A 392 2.95 3.45 -2.96
N LEU A 393 4.01 3.09 -2.23
CA LEU A 393 4.34 1.68 -1.97
C LEU A 393 3.25 1.01 -1.12
N ALA A 394 2.71 1.70 -0.12
CA ALA A 394 1.56 1.22 0.67
C ALA A 394 0.37 0.82 -0.21
N SER A 395 0.04 1.67 -1.18
CA SER A 395 -1.06 1.41 -2.10
C SER A 395 -0.79 0.23 -3.04
N PHE A 396 0.48 -0.05 -3.35
CA PHE A 396 0.90 -1.20 -4.14
C PHE A 396 0.91 -2.48 -3.32
N GLN A 397 1.25 -2.43 -2.02
CA GLN A 397 1.17 -3.59 -1.14
C GLN A 397 -0.26 -4.12 -1.05
N ILE A 398 -1.28 -3.26 -0.87
CA ILE A 398 -2.69 -3.69 -0.84
C ILE A 398 -3.06 -4.47 -2.11
N PHE A 399 -2.51 -4.03 -3.25
CA PHE A 399 -2.73 -4.69 -4.52
C PHE A 399 -1.96 -6.03 -4.60
N ASP A 400 -0.70 -6.07 -4.16
CA ASP A 400 0.11 -7.29 -4.18
C ASP A 400 -0.49 -8.36 -3.23
N ASP A 401 -0.94 -7.96 -2.03
CA ASP A 401 -1.67 -8.81 -1.07
C ASP A 401 -2.94 -9.43 -1.66
N LEU A 402 -3.65 -8.72 -2.54
CA LEU A 402 -4.82 -9.27 -3.24
C LEU A 402 -4.43 -10.37 -4.22
N LYS A 403 -3.27 -10.28 -4.87
CA LYS A 403 -2.77 -11.33 -5.76
C LYS A 403 -2.26 -12.52 -4.97
N ASP A 404 -1.60 -12.23 -3.87
CA ASP A 404 -0.92 -13.21 -3.04
C ASP A 404 -1.89 -13.79 -1.98
N ILE A 405 -3.16 -13.38 -2.01
CA ILE A 405 -4.24 -13.83 -1.12
C ILE A 405 -4.30 -15.36 -0.94
N ALA A 406 -3.95 -16.14 -1.96
CA ALA A 406 -3.89 -17.59 -1.90
C ALA A 406 -2.57 -18.12 -1.32
N MET A 407 -1.43 -17.48 -1.62
CA MET A 407 -0.10 -17.85 -1.12
C MET A 407 0.07 -17.51 0.36
N ASP A 408 -0.49 -16.38 0.78
CA ASP A 408 -0.33 -15.80 2.12
C ASP A 408 -1.16 -16.53 3.18
N LEU A 409 -2.10 -17.39 2.78
CA LEU A 409 -2.96 -18.17 3.67
C LEU A 409 -2.15 -18.93 4.73
N GLY A 410 -2.34 -18.51 5.98
CA GLY A 410 -1.68 -19.02 7.17
C GLY A 410 -0.18 -18.73 7.27
N LYS A 411 0.41 -17.98 6.34
CA LYS A 411 1.86 -17.76 6.24
C LYS A 411 2.29 -16.34 6.56
N GLN A 412 1.74 -15.35 5.87
CA GLN A 412 2.17 -13.95 5.95
C GLN A 412 0.98 -13.03 6.28
N PRO A 413 1.24 -11.88 6.95
CA PRO A 413 0.24 -10.81 7.03
C PRO A 413 -0.12 -10.33 5.63
N SER A 414 -1.40 -10.03 5.39
CA SER A 414 -1.95 -9.64 4.10
C SER A 414 -3.20 -8.79 4.31
N TYR A 415 -3.23 -7.55 3.80
CA TYR A 415 -4.39 -6.66 3.93
C TYR A 415 -5.68 -7.36 3.49
N ALA A 416 -5.63 -8.10 2.37
CA ALA A 416 -6.78 -8.81 1.84
C ALA A 416 -7.29 -9.89 2.82
N LEU A 417 -6.39 -10.72 3.35
CA LEU A 417 -6.75 -11.77 4.30
C LEU A 417 -7.22 -11.21 5.65
N GLN A 418 -6.59 -10.15 6.16
CA GLN A 418 -7.06 -9.53 7.40
C GLN A 418 -8.40 -8.84 7.23
N ILE A 419 -8.64 -8.15 6.12
CA ILE A 419 -9.96 -7.60 5.81
C ILE A 419 -11.01 -8.72 5.75
N ALA A 420 -10.73 -9.79 5.01
CA ALA A 420 -11.65 -10.92 4.91
C ALA A 420 -11.90 -11.57 6.28
N ALA A 421 -10.85 -11.86 7.06
CA ALA A 421 -10.97 -12.54 8.34
C ALA A 421 -11.67 -11.70 9.42
N ASN A 422 -11.43 -10.38 9.44
CA ASN A 422 -11.96 -9.49 10.49
C ASN A 422 -13.35 -8.93 10.13
N ASP A 423 -13.58 -8.54 8.86
CA ASP A 423 -14.81 -7.86 8.45
C ASP A 423 -15.78 -8.75 7.66
N PHE A 424 -15.27 -9.78 6.94
CA PHE A 424 -16.09 -10.63 6.06
C PHE A 424 -15.82 -12.14 6.24
N PRO A 425 -16.02 -12.73 7.44
CA PRO A 425 -15.67 -14.12 7.72
C PRO A 425 -16.21 -15.16 6.72
N PRO A 426 -17.42 -15.02 6.12
CA PRO A 426 -17.88 -15.92 5.07
C PRO A 426 -17.00 -15.91 3.81
N GLU A 427 -16.52 -14.73 3.39
CA GLU A 427 -15.61 -14.62 2.23
C GLU A 427 -14.23 -15.23 2.57
N PHE A 428 -13.74 -15.04 3.79
CA PHE A 428 -12.51 -15.69 4.26
C PHE A 428 -12.63 -17.22 4.25
N ALA A 429 -13.76 -17.76 4.72
CA ALA A 429 -14.00 -19.21 4.70
C ALA A 429 -14.01 -19.77 3.27
N TRP A 430 -14.58 -19.03 2.31
CA TRP A 430 -14.52 -19.41 0.90
C TRP A 430 -13.09 -19.38 0.35
N ILE A 431 -12.31 -18.32 0.64
CA ILE A 431 -10.89 -18.22 0.23
C ILE A 431 -10.11 -19.42 0.78
N GLU A 432 -10.27 -19.74 2.07
CA GLU A 432 -9.58 -20.86 2.73
C GLU A 432 -9.97 -22.21 2.09
N ALA A 433 -11.26 -22.42 1.78
CA ALA A 433 -11.73 -23.63 1.13
C ALA A 433 -11.21 -23.77 -0.32
N ARG A 434 -11.20 -22.67 -1.09
CA ARG A 434 -10.85 -22.64 -2.51
C ARG A 434 -9.34 -22.74 -2.77
N PHE A 435 -8.53 -22.09 -1.93
CA PHE A 435 -7.10 -21.93 -2.16
C PHE A 435 -6.22 -22.61 -1.10
N GLY A 436 -6.76 -22.93 0.08
CA GLY A 436 -6.02 -23.57 1.18
C GLY A 436 -5.28 -24.87 0.82
N PRO A 437 -5.79 -25.75 -0.07
CA PRO A 437 -5.09 -26.98 -0.46
C PRO A 437 -3.85 -26.78 -1.33
N LEU A 438 -3.86 -25.81 -2.26
CA LEU A 438 -2.79 -25.61 -3.25
C LEU A 438 -1.86 -24.45 -2.88
N ARG A 439 -2.39 -23.38 -2.27
CA ARG A 439 -1.67 -22.15 -1.88
C ARG A 439 -0.73 -21.62 -2.95
N ALA A 440 -1.19 -21.65 -4.20
CA ALA A 440 -0.49 -21.14 -5.36
C ALA A 440 -0.89 -19.68 -5.62
N PRO A 441 -0.05 -18.87 -6.30
CA PRO A 441 -0.45 -17.53 -6.71
C PRO A 441 -1.71 -17.59 -7.57
N ILE A 442 -2.64 -16.65 -7.36
CA ILE A 442 -3.84 -16.61 -8.19
C ILE A 442 -3.45 -16.34 -9.66
N SER A 443 -4.10 -17.05 -10.56
CA SER A 443 -3.99 -16.83 -11.98
C SER A 443 -4.86 -15.65 -12.43
N ARG A 444 -4.53 -15.06 -13.58
CA ARG A 444 -5.34 -13.99 -14.20
C ARG A 444 -6.80 -14.41 -14.47
N ASP A 445 -7.05 -15.71 -14.66
CA ASP A 445 -8.36 -16.25 -14.99
C ASP A 445 -9.20 -16.52 -13.72
N GLU A 446 -8.56 -16.58 -12.55
CA GLU A 446 -9.24 -16.66 -11.24
C GLU A 446 -9.62 -15.27 -10.70
N VAL A 447 -9.07 -14.18 -11.24
CA VAL A 447 -9.39 -12.81 -10.80
C VAL A 447 -10.90 -12.49 -10.87
N PRO A 448 -11.66 -12.85 -11.92
CA PRO A 448 -13.11 -12.68 -11.92
C PRO A 448 -13.79 -13.48 -10.80
N GLU A 449 -13.41 -14.74 -10.57
CA GLU A 449 -13.96 -15.58 -9.51
C GLU A 449 -13.75 -14.92 -8.14
N VAL A 450 -12.53 -14.50 -7.83
CA VAL A 450 -12.19 -13.80 -6.59
C VAL A 450 -12.95 -12.48 -6.46
N SER A 451 -13.04 -11.69 -7.55
CA SER A 451 -13.77 -10.41 -7.55
C SER A 451 -15.26 -10.57 -7.22
N PHE A 452 -15.84 -11.72 -7.52
CA PHE A 452 -17.26 -11.97 -7.27
C PHE A 452 -17.52 -12.69 -5.94
N ARG A 453 -16.72 -13.72 -5.61
CA ARG A 453 -16.88 -14.53 -4.40
C ARG A 453 -16.30 -13.89 -3.14
N ALA A 454 -15.31 -13.01 -3.27
CA ALA A 454 -14.73 -12.22 -2.19
C ALA A 454 -14.93 -10.71 -2.43
N ARG A 455 -16.11 -10.33 -2.95
CA ARG A 455 -16.38 -8.98 -3.45
C ARG A 455 -16.19 -7.90 -2.40
N ARG A 456 -16.65 -8.12 -1.16
CA ARG A 456 -16.61 -7.10 -0.11
C ARG A 456 -15.17 -6.88 0.35
N THR A 457 -14.39 -7.95 0.41
CA THR A 457 -12.94 -7.91 0.64
C THR A 457 -12.22 -7.11 -0.44
N VAL A 458 -12.48 -7.40 -1.73
CA VAL A 458 -11.86 -6.69 -2.86
C VAL A 458 -12.26 -5.21 -2.88
N GLN A 459 -13.55 -4.90 -2.68
CA GLN A 459 -14.06 -3.53 -2.59
C GLN A 459 -13.38 -2.76 -1.45
N GLN A 460 -13.25 -3.38 -0.27
CA GLN A 460 -12.61 -2.76 0.87
C GLN A 460 -11.11 -2.51 0.65
N CYS A 461 -10.39 -3.43 -0.01
CA CYS A 461 -9.00 -3.20 -0.43
C CYS A 461 -8.89 -2.01 -1.40
N MET A 462 -9.79 -1.93 -2.39
CA MET A 462 -9.86 -0.80 -3.31
C MET A 462 -10.15 0.52 -2.58
N ARG A 463 -11.05 0.51 -1.57
CA ARG A 463 -11.35 1.69 -0.74
C ARG A 463 -10.13 2.16 0.05
N TRP A 464 -9.38 1.25 0.70
CA TRP A 464 -8.15 1.60 1.41
C TRP A 464 -7.13 2.25 0.47
N SER A 465 -6.87 1.60 -0.68
CA SER A 465 -5.95 2.10 -1.69
C SER A 465 -6.41 3.46 -2.25
N ARG A 466 -7.72 3.66 -2.43
CA ARG A 466 -8.33 4.91 -2.87
C ARG A 466 -8.21 6.01 -1.81
N LEU A 467 -8.44 5.73 -0.53
CA LEU A 467 -8.29 6.71 0.55
C LEU A 467 -6.86 7.25 0.57
N ILE A 468 -5.86 6.37 0.49
CA ILE A 468 -4.43 6.76 0.40
C ILE A 468 -4.21 7.68 -0.79
N ALA A 469 -4.72 7.31 -1.97
CA ALA A 469 -4.56 8.09 -3.19
C ALA A 469 -5.23 9.47 -3.10
N LEU A 470 -6.45 9.54 -2.56
CA LEU A 470 -7.18 10.79 -2.38
C LEU A 470 -6.52 11.71 -1.35
N ALA A 471 -5.96 11.17 -0.28
CA ALA A 471 -5.32 11.95 0.77
C ALA A 471 -3.92 12.44 0.38
N HIS A 472 -3.11 11.59 -0.27
CA HIS A 472 -1.68 11.84 -0.43
C HIS A 472 -1.20 12.06 -1.87
N PHE A 473 -1.89 11.57 -2.90
CA PHE A 473 -1.32 11.58 -4.24
C PHE A 473 -1.57 12.88 -5.02
N ASP A 474 -0.51 13.35 -5.68
CA ASP A 474 -0.61 14.31 -6.78
C ASP A 474 -0.96 13.61 -8.10
N ASN A 475 -1.04 14.38 -9.18
CA ASN A 475 -1.43 13.86 -10.50
C ASN A 475 -0.49 12.79 -11.06
N VAL A 476 0.80 12.79 -10.70
CA VAL A 476 1.77 11.79 -11.18
C VAL A 476 1.56 10.49 -10.43
N LEU A 477 1.47 10.57 -9.10
CA LEU A 477 1.23 9.41 -8.26
C LEU A 477 -0.15 8.78 -8.52
N LEU A 478 -1.19 9.59 -8.75
CA LEU A 478 -2.51 9.10 -9.17
C LEU A 478 -2.44 8.30 -10.47
N TYR A 479 -1.65 8.77 -11.44
CA TYR A 479 -1.47 8.05 -12.70
C TYR A 479 -0.74 6.72 -12.47
N ALA A 480 0.35 6.71 -11.70
CA ALA A 480 1.08 5.48 -11.38
C ALA A 480 0.20 4.46 -10.64
N TRP A 481 -0.56 4.91 -9.65
CA TRP A 481 -1.53 4.13 -8.89
C TRP A 481 -2.61 3.52 -9.79
N ASP A 482 -3.24 4.33 -10.65
CA ASP A 482 -4.29 3.86 -11.56
C ASP A 482 -3.76 2.81 -12.54
N GLN A 483 -2.57 3.05 -13.11
CA GLN A 483 -1.93 2.11 -14.03
C GLN A 483 -1.62 0.77 -13.36
N ARG A 484 -1.25 0.75 -12.07
CA ARG A 484 -1.00 -0.50 -11.33
C ARG A 484 -2.27 -1.33 -11.22
N TRP A 485 -3.37 -0.73 -10.75
CA TRP A 485 -4.68 -1.39 -10.66
C TRP A 485 -5.21 -1.82 -12.02
N ARG A 486 -5.07 -0.97 -13.05
CA ARG A 486 -5.54 -1.27 -14.40
C ARG A 486 -4.84 -2.49 -14.97
N LYS A 487 -3.52 -2.44 -15.07
CA LYS A 487 -2.73 -3.52 -15.68
C LYS A 487 -2.88 -4.86 -14.97
N SER A 488 -3.33 -4.89 -13.72
CA SER A 488 -3.11 -6.04 -12.88
C SER A 488 -4.37 -6.61 -12.22
N TRP A 489 -5.46 -5.84 -12.10
CA TRP A 489 -6.70 -6.32 -11.50
C TRP A 489 -7.97 -5.94 -12.28
N THR A 490 -7.95 -4.85 -13.05
CA THR A 490 -9.16 -4.36 -13.74
C THR A 490 -9.08 -4.43 -15.27
N GLU A 491 -7.96 -4.91 -15.82
CA GLU A 491 -7.73 -5.19 -17.24
C GLU A 491 -6.94 -6.51 -17.36
N ARG A 492 -7.50 -7.48 -18.10
CA ARG A 492 -6.88 -8.78 -18.39
C ARG A 492 -5.67 -8.63 -19.30
N ARG A 493 -5.70 -7.66 -20.23
CA ARG A 493 -4.61 -7.40 -21.17
C ARG A 493 -3.43 -6.80 -20.42
N ASN A 494 -2.26 -7.43 -20.56
CA ASN A 494 -1.04 -7.10 -19.83
C ASN A 494 -1.09 -7.39 -18.30
N SER A 495 -2.00 -8.29 -17.88
CA SER A 495 -2.03 -8.84 -16.52
C SER A 495 -0.77 -9.65 -16.19
N PHE A 496 -0.39 -9.63 -14.91
CA PHE A 496 0.70 -10.44 -14.38
C PHE A 496 0.23 -11.90 -14.18
N ASN A 497 1.18 -12.84 -14.22
CA ASN A 497 0.96 -14.29 -14.25
C ASN A 497 0.18 -14.73 -15.51
N PRO A 498 0.71 -14.51 -16.73
CA PRO A 498 0.16 -15.12 -17.91
C PRO A 498 0.28 -16.64 -17.74
N GLY A 499 -0.82 -17.33 -17.47
CA GLY A 499 -0.89 -18.76 -17.70
C GLY A 499 -0.63 -19.06 -19.17
N ASP A 500 -0.28 -20.31 -19.47
CA ASP A 500 -0.17 -20.84 -20.83
C ASP A 500 -1.33 -20.36 -21.70
N ASP A 501 -1.06 -20.15 -23.00
CA ASP A 501 -1.93 -19.57 -24.03
C ASP A 501 -3.36 -20.15 -24.06
N ALA A 502 -4.18 -19.78 -23.08
CA ALA A 502 -5.60 -20.06 -23.06
C ALA A 502 -6.24 -19.09 -24.05
N ARG A 503 -6.61 -19.63 -25.21
CA ARG A 503 -7.43 -18.97 -26.21
C ARG A 503 -8.58 -18.24 -25.53
N SER A 504 -8.70 -16.96 -25.82
CA SER A 504 -9.82 -16.16 -25.37
C SER A 504 -11.12 -16.76 -25.90
N ASP A 505 -12.11 -16.94 -25.04
CA ASP A 505 -13.50 -16.70 -25.43
C ASP A 505 -13.67 -15.18 -25.63
N ALA A 506 -13.02 -14.66 -26.68
CA ALA A 506 -13.29 -13.34 -27.20
C ALA A 506 -14.66 -13.40 -27.88
N GLY A 507 -15.71 -13.18 -27.09
CA GLY A 507 -17.07 -13.26 -27.63
C GLY A 507 -18.14 -12.52 -26.84
N GLN A 508 -17.96 -12.30 -25.53
CA GLN A 508 -19.04 -11.71 -24.73
C GLN A 508 -19.01 -10.18 -24.76
N HIS A 509 -20.18 -9.57 -24.98
CA HIS A 509 -20.33 -8.13 -24.98
C HIS A 509 -20.16 -7.59 -23.54
N ALA A 510 -19.54 -6.41 -23.36
CA ALA A 510 -19.30 -5.85 -22.02
C ALA A 510 -20.59 -5.64 -21.22
N VAL A 511 -21.71 -5.40 -21.92
CA VAL A 511 -23.05 -5.30 -21.31
C VAL A 511 -23.47 -6.64 -20.70
N ASP A 512 -23.24 -7.76 -21.40
CA ASP A 512 -23.62 -9.08 -20.91
C ASP A 512 -22.81 -9.44 -19.67
N ARG A 513 -21.52 -9.09 -19.64
CA ARG A 513 -20.68 -9.24 -18.44
C ARG A 513 -21.14 -8.37 -17.29
N LEU A 514 -21.50 -7.11 -17.55
CA LEU A 514 -22.07 -6.22 -16.54
C LEU A 514 -23.35 -6.80 -15.96
N VAL A 515 -24.24 -7.32 -16.81
CA VAL A 515 -25.47 -7.99 -16.38
C VAL A 515 -25.18 -9.21 -15.51
N ARG A 516 -24.26 -10.09 -15.94
CA ARG A 516 -23.88 -11.29 -15.18
C ARG A 516 -23.27 -10.93 -13.82
N ALA A 517 -22.43 -9.89 -13.78
CA ALA A 517 -21.87 -9.36 -12.54
C ALA A 517 -22.98 -8.95 -11.56
N LEU A 518 -23.96 -8.18 -12.04
CA LEU A 518 -25.11 -7.74 -11.24
C LEU A 518 -25.99 -8.91 -10.78
N GLN A 519 -26.24 -9.89 -11.67
CA GLN A 519 -26.97 -11.12 -11.35
C GLN A 519 -26.27 -11.93 -10.26
N PHE A 520 -24.96 -12.16 -10.42
CA PHE A 520 -24.16 -12.87 -9.45
C PHE A 520 -24.21 -12.19 -8.08
N MET A 521 -24.03 -10.86 -8.07
CA MET A 521 -24.04 -10.08 -6.84
C MET A 521 -25.37 -10.18 -6.08
N ARG A 522 -26.49 -10.19 -6.80
CA ARG A 522 -27.83 -10.36 -6.23
C ARG A 522 -28.07 -11.78 -5.70
N ASN A 523 -27.64 -12.82 -6.43
CA ASN A 523 -27.92 -14.21 -6.04
C ASN A 523 -27.21 -14.63 -4.75
N GLU A 524 -26.04 -14.05 -4.45
CA GLU A 524 -25.28 -14.33 -3.23
C GLU A 524 -25.83 -13.62 -1.98
N ASP A 525 -26.68 -12.59 -2.13
CA ASP A 525 -27.15 -11.78 -1.01
C ASP A 525 -28.60 -11.34 -1.24
N ALA A 526 -29.54 -12.01 -0.58
CA ALA A 526 -30.97 -11.70 -0.70
C ALA A 526 -31.33 -10.28 -0.20
N SER A 527 -30.46 -9.65 0.60
CA SER A 527 -30.60 -8.27 1.09
C SER A 527 -29.92 -7.24 0.17
N PHE A 528 -29.47 -7.66 -1.01
CA PHE A 528 -28.72 -6.83 -1.94
C PHE A 528 -29.49 -5.60 -2.40
N VAL A 529 -29.04 -4.42 -1.96
CA VAL A 529 -29.44 -3.11 -2.51
C VAL A 529 -28.40 -2.68 -3.54
N LEU A 530 -28.85 -2.44 -4.76
CA LEU A 530 -27.99 -1.99 -5.85
C LEU A 530 -27.76 -0.48 -5.76
N ASP A 531 -26.65 -0.07 -5.13
CA ASP A 531 -26.22 1.32 -5.05
C ASP A 531 -25.19 1.70 -6.15
N ASP A 532 -24.76 2.97 -6.14
CA ASP A 532 -23.77 3.49 -7.08
C ASP A 532 -22.40 2.78 -6.97
N GLU A 533 -22.02 2.31 -5.78
CA GLU A 533 -20.75 1.63 -5.56
C GLU A 533 -20.78 0.21 -6.10
N GLN A 534 -21.88 -0.51 -5.91
CA GLN A 534 -22.10 -1.83 -6.48
C GLN A 534 -22.16 -1.76 -8.01
N LEU A 535 -22.83 -0.74 -8.59
CA LEU A 535 -22.80 -0.50 -10.04
C LEU A 535 -21.39 -0.16 -10.55
N ALA A 536 -20.65 0.66 -9.81
CA ALA A 536 -19.28 1.01 -10.14
C ALA A 536 -18.36 -0.22 -10.14
N PHE A 537 -18.49 -1.08 -9.13
CA PHE A 537 -17.74 -2.33 -9.03
C PHE A 537 -18.11 -3.32 -10.14
N ALA A 538 -19.40 -3.47 -10.45
CA ALA A 538 -19.85 -4.33 -11.54
C ALA A 538 -19.34 -3.84 -12.90
N LEU A 539 -19.32 -2.51 -13.13
CA LEU A 539 -18.67 -1.91 -14.30
C LEU A 539 -17.16 -2.17 -14.29
N ASP A 540 -16.54 -2.18 -13.10
CA ASP A 540 -15.13 -2.47 -12.95
C ASP A 540 -14.77 -3.91 -13.38
N ALA A 541 -15.51 -4.88 -12.85
CA ALA A 541 -15.41 -6.29 -13.21
C ALA A 541 -15.74 -6.54 -14.69
N ALA A 542 -16.78 -5.90 -15.23
CA ALA A 542 -17.21 -6.09 -16.62
C ALA A 542 -16.16 -5.66 -17.65
N ALA A 543 -15.32 -4.67 -17.34
CA ALA A 543 -14.25 -4.26 -18.25
C ALA A 543 -12.95 -5.08 -18.13
N TYR A 544 -12.86 -6.02 -17.18
CA TYR A 544 -11.68 -6.86 -17.01
C TYR A 544 -11.30 -7.56 -18.32
N GLU A 545 -12.27 -8.13 -19.04
CA GLU A 545 -12.04 -8.81 -20.32
C GLU A 545 -12.07 -7.88 -21.55
N GLY A 546 -12.14 -6.56 -21.35
CA GLY A 546 -12.12 -5.57 -22.42
C GLY A 546 -13.11 -4.42 -22.21
N SER A 547 -12.69 -3.23 -22.61
CA SER A 547 -13.38 -1.97 -22.30
C SER A 547 -13.91 -1.20 -23.51
N TRP A 548 -13.66 -1.65 -24.74
CA TRP A 548 -14.00 -0.89 -25.96
C TRP A 548 -15.49 -0.52 -26.06
N GLN A 549 -16.39 -1.46 -25.78
CA GLN A 549 -17.84 -1.23 -25.81
C GLN A 549 -18.27 -0.21 -24.73
N ILE A 550 -17.57 -0.18 -23.59
CA ILE A 550 -17.79 0.82 -22.54
C ILE A 550 -17.33 2.20 -23.02
N HIS A 551 -16.17 2.28 -23.69
CA HIS A 551 -15.70 3.53 -24.29
C HIS A 551 -16.68 4.09 -25.32
N LEU A 552 -17.25 3.24 -26.19
CA LEU A 552 -18.30 3.64 -27.14
C LEU A 552 -19.56 4.16 -26.44
N ALA A 553 -19.97 3.56 -25.32
CA ALA A 553 -21.13 4.02 -24.56
C ALA A 553 -20.89 5.35 -23.81
N LEU A 554 -19.63 5.67 -23.52
CA LEU A 554 -19.25 6.94 -22.90
C LEU A 554 -19.22 8.11 -23.91
N PHE A 555 -19.21 7.83 -25.22
CA PHE A 555 -19.29 8.84 -26.27
C PHE A 555 -20.66 9.56 -26.28
N PRO A 556 -20.74 10.89 -26.50
CA PRO A 556 -19.67 11.82 -26.92
C PRO A 556 -18.85 12.45 -25.78
N ASN A 557 -18.99 11.99 -24.54
CA ASN A 557 -18.24 12.56 -23.42
C ASN A 557 -16.78 12.07 -23.41
N VAL A 558 -15.94 12.71 -24.23
CA VAL A 558 -14.51 12.41 -24.38
C VAL A 558 -13.76 12.47 -23.05
N ARG A 559 -14.15 13.38 -22.14
CA ARG A 559 -13.55 13.48 -20.80
C ARG A 559 -13.81 12.23 -19.96
N ALA A 560 -15.05 11.75 -19.93
CA ALA A 560 -15.40 10.51 -19.23
C ALA A 560 -14.72 9.29 -19.85
N MET A 561 -14.65 9.24 -21.19
CA MET A 561 -13.92 8.20 -21.91
C MET A 561 -12.43 8.18 -21.56
N TYR A 562 -11.77 9.35 -21.58
CA TYR A 562 -10.36 9.48 -21.20
C TYR A 562 -10.11 9.06 -19.75
N ARG A 563 -10.95 9.52 -18.81
CA ARG A 563 -10.84 9.13 -17.40
C ARG A 563 -11.05 7.64 -17.21
N PHE A 564 -12.04 7.04 -17.86
CA PHE A 564 -12.25 5.59 -17.77
C PHE A 564 -11.07 4.81 -18.37
N ALA A 565 -10.43 5.34 -19.42
CA ALA A 565 -9.27 4.70 -20.03
C ALA A 565 -7.99 4.85 -19.20
N THR A 566 -7.81 5.93 -18.45
CA THR A 566 -6.48 6.31 -17.91
C THR A 566 -6.43 6.65 -16.42
N LEU A 567 -7.58 6.90 -15.81
CA LEU A 567 -7.78 7.35 -14.42
C LEU A 567 -9.05 6.69 -13.84
N ARG A 568 -9.28 5.42 -14.18
CA ARG A 568 -10.50 4.68 -13.88
C ARG A 568 -10.73 4.57 -12.39
N MET A 569 -9.71 4.18 -11.65
CA MET A 569 -9.73 4.09 -10.20
C MET A 569 -9.85 5.45 -9.54
N SER A 570 -9.57 6.56 -10.24
CA SER A 570 -9.81 7.92 -9.75
C SER A 570 -11.22 8.45 -10.03
N MET A 571 -12.08 7.73 -10.76
CA MET A 571 -13.47 8.12 -10.95
C MET A 571 -14.29 7.83 -9.69
N THR A 572 -15.25 8.67 -9.34
CA THR A 572 -16.16 8.42 -8.20
C THR A 572 -17.09 7.26 -8.51
N ALA A 573 -17.68 6.65 -7.47
CA ALA A 573 -18.71 5.62 -7.63
C ALA A 573 -19.87 6.15 -8.48
N GLU A 574 -20.37 7.35 -8.18
CA GLU A 574 -21.44 8.02 -8.93
C GLU A 574 -21.10 8.23 -10.43
N GLU A 575 -19.87 8.64 -10.75
CA GLU A 575 -19.42 8.79 -12.14
C GLU A 575 -19.43 7.46 -12.89
N LYS A 576 -18.98 6.37 -12.25
CA LYS A 576 -18.97 5.02 -12.82
C LYS A 576 -20.39 4.44 -12.91
N ALA A 577 -21.23 4.63 -11.90
CA ALA A 577 -22.62 4.21 -11.91
C ALA A 577 -23.38 4.88 -13.07
N ARG A 578 -23.22 6.19 -13.28
CA ARG A 578 -23.78 6.89 -14.45
C ARG A 578 -23.25 6.34 -15.78
N ALA A 579 -22.01 5.86 -15.84
CA ALA A 579 -21.49 5.18 -17.02
C ALA A 579 -22.16 3.80 -17.23
N ALA A 580 -22.31 3.01 -16.16
CA ALA A 580 -22.98 1.72 -16.19
C ALA A 580 -24.45 1.83 -16.62
N ARG A 581 -25.20 2.78 -16.04
CA ARG A 581 -26.60 3.04 -16.42
C ARG A 581 -26.75 3.46 -17.88
N ARG A 582 -25.89 4.37 -18.36
CA ARG A 582 -25.87 4.76 -19.79
C ARG A 582 -25.56 3.58 -20.71
N LEU A 583 -24.63 2.72 -20.32
CA LEU A 583 -24.31 1.50 -21.06
C LEU A 583 -25.54 0.57 -21.13
N LEU A 584 -26.23 0.34 -20.01
CA LEU A 584 -27.44 -0.50 -19.97
C LEU A 584 -28.59 0.09 -20.81
N ARG A 585 -28.80 1.41 -20.80
CA ARG A 585 -29.82 2.08 -21.63
C ARG A 585 -29.52 2.00 -23.12
N ARG A 586 -28.24 2.06 -23.51
CA ARG A 586 -27.83 2.02 -24.93
C ARG A 586 -27.99 0.64 -25.57
N PHE A 587 -28.06 -0.43 -24.77
CA PHE A 587 -28.16 -1.82 -25.25
C PHE A 587 -29.41 -2.55 -24.69
N PRO A 588 -30.63 -2.12 -25.08
CA PRO A 588 -31.88 -2.58 -24.46
C PRO A 588 -32.22 -4.06 -24.68
N ARG A 589 -31.70 -4.71 -25.73
CA ARG A 589 -31.90 -6.16 -25.96
C ARG A 589 -31.10 -7.01 -24.97
N ALA A 590 -29.86 -6.65 -24.68
CA ALA A 590 -29.06 -7.30 -23.64
C ALA A 590 -29.66 -7.04 -22.25
N ARG A 591 -30.24 -5.84 -22.01
CA ARG A 591 -31.05 -5.53 -20.82
C ARG A 591 -32.29 -6.43 -20.71
N ALA A 592 -33.02 -6.69 -21.79
CA ALA A 592 -34.19 -7.57 -21.78
C ALA A 592 -33.81 -9.03 -21.45
N SER A 593 -32.71 -9.54 -22.04
CA SER A 593 -32.17 -10.86 -21.69
C SER A 593 -31.66 -10.94 -20.25
N ALA A 594 -31.11 -9.85 -19.70
CA ALA A 594 -30.74 -9.72 -18.30
C ALA A 594 -31.94 -9.85 -17.36
N LEU A 595 -33.01 -9.12 -17.68
CA LEU A 595 -34.27 -9.11 -16.94
C LEU A 595 -34.94 -10.49 -16.97
N LEU A 596 -34.91 -11.17 -18.11
CA LEU A 596 -35.45 -12.53 -18.26
C LEU A 596 -34.59 -13.59 -17.53
N GLY A 597 -33.25 -13.49 -17.59
CA GLY A 597 -32.35 -14.38 -16.85
C GLY A 597 -32.38 -14.18 -15.32
N LEU A 598 -32.72 -12.98 -14.85
CA LEU A 598 -33.02 -12.68 -13.44
C LEU A 598 -34.38 -13.25 -12.98
N GLY A 599 -35.23 -13.68 -13.91
CA GLY A 599 -36.56 -14.26 -13.64
C GLY A 599 -36.61 -15.79 -13.73
N HIS A 600 -35.49 -16.48 -13.97
CA HIS A 600 -35.43 -17.95 -14.10
C HIS A 600 -34.66 -18.63 -12.97
N GLY A 601 -35.06 -18.35 -11.73
CA GLY A 601 -35.17 -19.41 -10.72
C GLY A 601 -36.63 -19.84 -10.71
N ASP A 602 -36.89 -21.07 -11.12
CA ASP A 602 -38.20 -21.75 -11.22
C ASP A 602 -39.44 -20.89 -11.55
N VAL A 603 -40.02 -21.16 -12.71
CA VAL A 603 -41.40 -20.78 -13.02
C VAL A 603 -42.33 -21.71 -12.24
N ASP A 604 -42.27 -21.61 -10.92
CA ASP A 604 -43.30 -22.03 -9.98
C ASP A 604 -43.24 -21.06 -8.80
N HIS A 605 -44.13 -20.07 -8.88
CA HIS A 605 -44.61 -19.17 -7.84
C HIS A 605 -43.60 -18.61 -6.79
N GLN A 606 -43.39 -17.29 -6.89
CA GLN A 606 -42.83 -16.35 -5.89
C GLN A 606 -41.37 -15.86 -6.06
N VAL A 607 -40.94 -15.54 -7.28
CA VAL A 607 -40.02 -14.40 -7.43
C VAL A 607 -40.86 -13.12 -7.32
N ALA A 608 -40.83 -12.48 -6.15
CA ALA A 608 -41.55 -11.25 -5.87
C ALA A 608 -41.31 -10.20 -6.97
N GLY A 609 -42.38 -9.62 -7.51
CA GLY A 609 -42.35 -8.56 -8.54
C GLY A 609 -41.42 -7.39 -8.20
N ASP A 610 -41.18 -7.17 -6.91
CA ASP A 610 -40.29 -6.16 -6.35
C ASP A 610 -38.86 -6.20 -6.91
N GLY A 611 -38.33 -7.39 -7.23
CA GLY A 611 -36.94 -7.53 -7.68
C GLY A 611 -36.70 -7.19 -9.16
N LEU A 612 -37.70 -7.31 -10.01
CA LEU A 612 -37.66 -6.86 -11.41
C LEU A 612 -37.92 -5.35 -11.50
N GLU A 613 -38.85 -4.86 -10.68
CA GLU A 613 -39.16 -3.45 -10.58
C GLU A 613 -37.99 -2.64 -10.00
N ALA A 614 -37.35 -3.13 -8.93
CA ALA A 614 -36.16 -2.51 -8.34
C ALA A 614 -34.99 -2.45 -9.34
N PHE A 615 -34.74 -3.52 -10.11
CA PHE A 615 -33.68 -3.51 -11.12
C PHE A 615 -33.98 -2.54 -12.28
N SER A 616 -35.25 -2.43 -12.69
CA SER A 616 -35.67 -1.46 -13.70
C SER A 616 -35.51 -0.01 -13.20
N GLN A 617 -35.94 0.28 -11.97
CA GLN A 617 -35.80 1.60 -11.34
C GLN A 617 -34.32 2.04 -11.26
N VAL A 618 -33.41 1.12 -10.92
CA VAL A 618 -31.97 1.44 -10.84
C VAL A 618 -31.33 1.75 -12.21
N ILE A 619 -31.87 1.20 -13.31
CA ILE A 619 -31.40 1.52 -14.67
C ILE A 619 -31.93 2.90 -15.12
N GLU A 620 -33.15 3.25 -14.73
CA GLU A 620 -33.84 4.46 -15.17
C GLU A 620 -33.49 5.71 -14.36
N ALA A 621 -33.09 5.57 -13.07
CA ALA A 621 -32.52 6.64 -12.25
C ALA A 621 -31.22 7.21 -12.86
#